data_AF-A0A7C3ANG8-F1
#
_entry.id   AF-A0A7C3ANG8-F1
#
_cell.length_a   1.000
_cell.length_b   1.000
_cell.length_c   1.000
_cell.angle_alpha   90.00
_cell.angle_beta   90.00
_cell.angle_gamma   90.00
#
_symmetry.space_group_name_H-M   'P 1'
#
loop_
_entity.id
_entity.type
_entity.pdbx_description
1 polymer ?
#
loop_
_entity_poly.entity_id
_entity_poly.type
_entity_poly.pdbx_seq_one_letter_code
_entity_poly.pdbx_strand_id
1 'polypeptide(L)'
;MDNERQGRIFFGAILIILGIGLIALQYVEGFGDAMILFLIGGLFVAGYFYRRSYGLLIPGCILLGIGLGKVGESTLMTFGGFEQLGLGVGFVAIYVIDLVYSGSSSWWPLIPGLILIVTGLSEGSEDFGRLVSVGWPIIFVFFGLLLLAGAFGLTGRKKQEGALEAEEPE
;
A
#
# COMPACT_ATOMS: atom_id res chain seq x y z
N MET A 1 0.25 -8.08 -27.30
CA MET A 1 -0.89 -7.18 -26.99
C MET A 1 -0.79 -6.04 -27.99
N ASP A 2 -1.81 -5.90 -28.83
CA ASP A 2 -1.71 -5.11 -30.07
C ASP A 2 -1.61 -3.61 -29.78
N ASN A 3 -0.70 -2.91 -30.46
CA ASN A 3 -0.42 -1.47 -30.30
C ASN A 3 -1.69 -0.60 -30.35
N GLU A 4 -2.69 -1.00 -31.15
CA GLU A 4 -3.97 -0.29 -31.27
C GLU A 4 -4.80 -0.31 -29.97
N ARG A 5 -4.75 -1.43 -29.23
CA ARG A 5 -5.48 -1.57 -27.96
C ARG A 5 -4.82 -0.74 -26.86
N GLN A 6 -3.49 -0.66 -26.87
CA GLN A 6 -2.72 0.17 -25.93
C GLN A 6 -2.96 1.67 -26.18
N GLY A 7 -2.97 2.11 -27.44
CA GLY A 7 -3.29 3.49 -27.80
C GLY A 7 -4.68 3.91 -27.33
N ARG A 8 -5.69 3.05 -27.52
CA ARG A 8 -7.06 3.31 -27.07
C ARG A 8 -7.19 3.41 -25.55
N ILE A 9 -6.53 2.53 -24.80
CA ILE A 9 -6.55 2.55 -23.33
C ILE A 9 -5.82 3.80 -22.81
N PHE A 10 -4.69 4.17 -23.41
CA PHE A 10 -3.94 5.37 -23.05
C PHE A 10 -4.76 6.65 -23.28
N PHE A 11 -5.34 6.80 -24.47
CA PHE A 11 -6.22 7.93 -24.78
C PHE A 11 -7.45 7.96 -23.88
N GLY A 12 -8.07 6.79 -23.62
CA GLY A 12 -9.20 6.68 -22.70
C GLY A 12 -8.84 7.08 -21.27
N ALA A 13 -7.70 6.61 -20.75
CA ALA A 13 -7.22 6.95 -19.42
C ALA A 13 -6.93 8.45 -19.29
N ILE A 14 -6.23 9.04 -20.27
CA ILE A 14 -5.98 10.49 -20.29
C ILE A 14 -7.29 11.26 -20.33
N LEU A 15 -8.25 10.86 -21.15
CA LEU A 15 -9.54 11.55 -21.26
C LEU A 15 -10.34 11.47 -19.96
N ILE A 16 -10.30 10.33 -19.26
CA ILE A 16 -10.92 10.16 -17.93
C ILE A 16 -10.23 11.07 -16.91
N ILE A 17 -8.90 11.06 -16.83
CA ILE A 17 -8.13 11.89 -15.89
C ILE A 17 -8.42 13.38 -16.13
N LEU A 18 -8.39 13.79 -17.40
CA LEU A 18 -8.63 15.18 -17.81
C LEU A 18 -10.09 15.58 -17.57
N GLY A 19 -11.05 14.69 -17.85
CA GLY A 19 -12.48 14.92 -17.60
C GLY A 19 -12.80 15.08 -16.12
N ILE A 20 -12.27 14.18 -15.27
CA ILE A 20 -12.41 14.29 -13.81
C ILE A 20 -11.78 15.60 -13.32
N GLY A 21 -10.58 15.94 -13.83
CA GLY A 21 -9.90 17.17 -13.45
C GLY A 21 -10.67 18.44 -13.81
N LEU A 22 -11.27 18.50 -15.00
CA LEU A 22 -12.10 19.62 -15.41
C LEU A 22 -13.39 19.76 -14.58
N ILE A 23 -14.05 18.64 -14.25
CA ILE A 23 -15.25 18.65 -13.39
C ILE A 23 -14.91 19.19 -12.00
N ALA A 24 -13.82 18.72 -11.39
CA ALA A 24 -13.43 19.17 -10.07
C ALA A 24 -12.93 20.64 -10.06
N LEU A 25 -12.32 21.13 -11.15
CA LEU A 25 -12.02 22.56 -11.32
C LEU A 25 -13.28 23.43 -11.41
N GLN A 26 -14.37 22.94 -11.99
CA GLN A 26 -15.63 23.68 -12.06
C GLN A 26 -16.33 23.77 -10.70
N TYR A 27 -16.21 22.74 -9.87
CA TYR A 27 -16.95 22.65 -8.62
C TYR A 27 -16.25 23.30 -7.43
N VAL A 28 -14.94 23.56 -7.51
CA VAL A 28 -14.21 23.97 -6.29
C VAL A 28 -13.11 25.00 -6.53
N GLU A 29 -13.35 26.20 -6.01
CA GLU A 29 -12.34 27.25 -5.88
C GLU A 29 -11.34 26.87 -4.77
N GLY A 30 -10.04 26.76 -5.11
CA GLY A 30 -8.97 26.54 -4.11
C GLY A 30 -8.26 25.18 -4.14
N PHE A 31 -8.62 24.24 -5.02
CA PHE A 31 -7.96 22.91 -5.14
C PHE A 31 -6.81 22.82 -6.14
N GLY A 32 -6.11 23.93 -6.40
CA GLY A 32 -5.00 23.96 -7.37
C GLY A 32 -3.95 22.88 -7.11
N ASP A 33 -3.48 22.75 -5.87
CA ASP A 33 -2.40 21.81 -5.53
C ASP A 33 -2.82 20.34 -5.64
N ALA A 34 -4.00 19.99 -5.12
CA ALA A 34 -4.51 18.61 -5.18
C ALA A 34 -4.77 18.18 -6.62
N MET A 35 -5.28 19.10 -7.45
CA MET A 35 -5.52 18.88 -8.87
C MET A 35 -4.22 18.64 -9.64
N ILE A 36 -3.19 19.44 -9.39
CA ILE A 36 -1.87 19.27 -10.02
C ILE A 36 -1.30 17.90 -9.70
N LEU A 37 -1.35 17.47 -8.42
CA LEU A 37 -0.89 16.15 -8.00
C LEU A 37 -1.69 15.02 -8.68
N PHE A 38 -3.01 15.16 -8.75
CA PHE A 38 -3.89 14.18 -9.40
C PHE A 38 -3.59 14.04 -10.90
N LEU A 39 -3.44 15.16 -11.61
CA LEU A 39 -3.15 15.17 -13.05
C LEU A 39 -1.76 14.60 -13.35
N ILE A 40 -0.74 14.99 -12.60
CA ILE A 40 0.62 14.46 -12.77
C ILE A 40 0.65 12.96 -12.43
N GLY A 41 0.00 12.55 -11.34
CA GLY A 41 -0.10 11.15 -10.96
C GLY A 41 -0.80 10.30 -12.03
N GLY A 42 -1.92 10.82 -12.56
CA GLY A 42 -2.63 10.21 -13.68
C GLY A 42 -1.76 10.09 -14.93
N LEU A 43 -0.96 11.11 -15.25
CA LEU A 43 -0.03 11.07 -16.38
C LEU A 43 1.04 9.98 -16.22
N PHE A 44 1.56 9.81 -15.00
CA PHE A 44 2.51 8.72 -14.69
C PHE A 44 1.88 7.33 -14.82
N VAL A 45 0.64 7.14 -14.33
CA VAL A 45 -0.10 5.89 -14.50
C VAL A 45 -0.42 5.63 -15.98
N ALA A 46 -0.82 6.66 -16.74
CA ALA A 46 -0.99 6.55 -18.19
C ALA A 46 0.33 6.17 -18.88
N GLY A 47 1.45 6.77 -18.46
CA GLY A 47 2.79 6.42 -18.93
C GLY A 47 3.19 4.98 -18.61
N TYR A 48 2.78 4.45 -17.45
CA TYR A 48 2.94 3.03 -17.10
C TYR A 48 2.22 2.12 -18.10
N PHE A 49 0.99 2.44 -18.51
CA PHE A 49 0.28 1.63 -19.51
C PHE A 49 0.97 1.63 -20.88
N TYR A 50 1.73 2.68 -21.21
CA TYR A 50 2.47 2.76 -22.47
C TYR A 50 3.82 2.05 -22.42
N ARG A 51 4.68 2.35 -21.42
CA ARG A 51 6.04 1.79 -21.33
C ARG A 51 6.16 0.53 -20.47
N ARG A 52 5.08 0.12 -19.79
CA ARG A 52 5.03 -1.01 -18.84
C ARG A 52 6.19 -1.00 -17.82
N SER A 53 6.64 0.21 -17.45
CA SER A 53 7.80 0.43 -16.60
C SER A 53 7.35 0.67 -15.16
N TYR A 54 7.68 -0.27 -14.28
CA TYR A 54 7.27 -0.25 -12.87
C TYR A 54 7.62 1.07 -12.15
N GLY A 55 8.75 1.69 -12.49
CA GLY A 55 9.18 2.97 -11.91
C GLY A 55 8.26 4.16 -12.18
N LEU A 56 7.34 4.09 -13.16
CA LEU A 56 6.32 5.12 -13.41
C LEU A 56 5.05 4.88 -12.58
N LEU A 57 4.74 3.63 -12.25
CA LEU A 57 3.54 3.26 -11.50
C LEU A 57 3.61 3.78 -10.06
N ILE A 58 4.79 3.68 -9.45
CA ILE A 58 5.03 4.08 -8.05
C ILE A 58 4.70 5.57 -7.84
N PRO A 59 5.38 6.53 -8.50
CA PRO A 59 5.05 7.95 -8.33
C PRO A 59 3.63 8.26 -8.82
N GLY A 60 3.12 7.55 -9.83
CA GLY A 60 1.77 7.75 -10.33
C GLY A 60 0.68 7.48 -9.30
N CYS A 61 0.74 6.32 -8.63
CA CYS A 61 -0.26 5.94 -7.62
C CYS A 61 -0.12 6.75 -6.33
N ILE A 62 1.10 7.12 -5.93
CA ILE A 62 1.33 7.97 -4.75
C ILE A 62 0.75 9.36 -4.98
N LEU A 63 1.05 9.98 -6.13
CA LEU A 63 0.55 11.32 -6.46
C LEU A 63 -0.97 11.34 -6.64
N LEU A 64 -1.54 10.31 -7.27
CA LEU A 64 -3.00 10.13 -7.35
C LEU A 64 -3.63 9.96 -5.96
N GLY A 65 -3.01 9.13 -5.11
CA GLY A 65 -3.47 8.88 -3.75
C GLY A 65 -3.49 10.15 -2.90
N ILE A 66 -2.40 10.92 -2.90
CA ILE A 66 -2.32 12.21 -2.18
C ILE A 66 -3.31 13.22 -2.77
N GLY A 67 -3.38 13.32 -4.11
CA GLY A 67 -4.34 14.22 -4.77
C GLY A 67 -5.79 13.93 -4.36
N LEU A 68 -6.18 12.65 -4.35
CA LEU A 68 -7.50 12.23 -3.87
C LEU A 68 -7.69 12.47 -2.37
N GLY A 69 -6.67 12.17 -1.55
CA GLY A 69 -6.72 12.39 -0.11
C GLY A 69 -6.93 13.86 0.25
N LYS A 70 -6.23 14.78 -0.43
CA LYS A 70 -6.41 16.23 -0.24
C LYS A 70 -7.80 16.74 -0.63
N VAL A 71 -8.38 16.19 -1.71
CA VAL A 71 -9.77 16.50 -2.08
C VAL A 71 -10.75 15.98 -1.02
N GLY A 72 -10.49 14.80 -0.46
CA GLY A 72 -11.28 14.24 0.64
C GLY A 72 -11.23 15.10 1.90
N GLU A 73 -10.03 15.45 2.36
CA GLU A 73 -9.79 16.27 3.56
C GLU A 73 -10.53 17.60 3.52
N SER A 74 -10.47 18.26 2.36
CA SER A 74 -11.09 19.56 2.15
C SER A 74 -12.60 19.53 1.97
N THR A 75 -13.14 18.42 1.45
CA THR A 75 -14.60 18.24 1.32
C THR A 75 -15.23 17.81 2.64
N LEU A 76 -14.55 16.94 3.38
CA LEU A 76 -15.04 16.31 4.60
C LEU A 76 -14.22 16.82 5.80
N MET A 77 -14.26 18.14 6.04
CA MET A 77 -13.51 18.87 7.08
C MET A 77 -13.62 18.31 8.52
N THR A 78 -14.50 17.34 8.76
CA THR A 78 -14.75 16.70 10.05
C THR A 78 -13.87 15.47 10.31
N PHE A 79 -13.35 14.83 9.26
CA PHE A 79 -12.51 13.64 9.38
C PHE A 79 -11.07 14.02 9.04
N GLY A 80 -10.21 14.01 10.05
CA GLY A 80 -8.77 14.15 9.83
C GLY A 80 -8.17 12.89 9.22
N GLY A 81 -7.09 13.04 8.46
CA GLY A 81 -6.27 11.92 8.01
C GLY A 81 -6.62 11.37 6.61
N PHE A 82 -7.45 12.06 5.83
CA PHE A 82 -7.74 11.62 4.45
C PHE A 82 -6.52 11.69 3.55
N GLU A 83 -5.58 12.59 3.82
CA GLU A 83 -4.31 12.63 3.09
C GLU A 83 -3.50 11.34 3.33
N GLN A 84 -3.34 10.90 4.59
CA GLN A 84 -2.68 9.62 4.91
C GLN A 84 -3.45 8.42 4.32
N LEU A 85 -4.78 8.42 4.40
CA LEU A 85 -5.61 7.37 3.81
C LEU A 85 -5.45 7.30 2.30
N GLY A 86 -5.49 8.45 1.62
CA GLY A 86 -5.27 8.56 0.19
C GLY A 86 -3.89 8.04 -0.22
N LEU A 87 -2.86 8.38 0.56
CA LEU A 87 -1.49 7.87 0.34
C LEU A 87 -1.43 6.34 0.54
N GLY A 88 -2.06 5.82 1.58
CA GLY A 88 -2.14 4.38 1.85
C GLY A 88 -2.87 3.61 0.75
N VAL A 89 -4.01 4.14 0.27
CA VAL A 89 -4.74 3.63 -0.90
C VAL A 89 -3.86 3.68 -2.15
N GLY A 90 -3.08 4.75 -2.33
CA GLY A 90 -2.10 4.87 -3.40
C GLY A 90 -1.08 3.72 -3.39
N PHE A 91 -0.52 3.39 -2.24
CA PHE A 91 0.40 2.25 -2.09
C PHE A 91 -0.26 0.90 -2.38
N VAL A 92 -1.49 0.68 -1.88
CA VAL A 92 -2.25 -0.54 -2.18
C VAL A 92 -2.56 -0.63 -3.68
N ALA A 93 -2.87 0.49 -4.33
CA ALA A 93 -3.11 0.55 -5.76
C ALA A 93 -1.88 0.15 -6.58
N ILE A 94 -0.65 0.47 -6.14
CA ILE A 94 0.58 -0.03 -6.80
C ILE A 94 0.57 -1.56 -6.86
N TYR A 95 0.30 -2.21 -5.73
CA TYR A 95 0.26 -3.67 -5.65
C TYR A 95 -0.85 -4.25 -6.53
N VAL A 96 -2.07 -3.71 -6.44
CA VAL A 96 -3.22 -4.23 -7.19
C VAL A 96 -3.02 -4.05 -8.69
N ILE A 97 -2.58 -2.87 -9.14
CA ILE A 97 -2.37 -2.60 -10.58
C ILE A 97 -1.25 -3.49 -11.12
N ASP A 98 -0.14 -3.63 -10.41
CA ASP A 98 0.97 -4.47 -10.84
C ASP A 98 0.62 -5.96 -10.81
N LEU A 99 -0.14 -6.44 -9.83
CA LEU A 99 -0.62 -7.82 -9.78
C LEU A 99 -1.52 -8.14 -10.98
N VAL A 100 -2.44 -7.24 -11.32
CA VAL A 100 -3.38 -7.42 -12.43
C VAL A 100 -2.67 -7.34 -13.79
N TYR A 101 -1.68 -6.46 -13.96
CA TYR A 101 -1.03 -6.23 -15.26
C TYR A 101 0.25 -7.02 -15.50
N SER A 102 1.03 -7.32 -14.47
CA SER A 102 2.31 -8.03 -14.56
C SER A 102 2.19 -9.50 -14.13
N GLY A 103 1.15 -9.89 -13.38
CA GLY A 103 0.93 -11.26 -12.91
C GLY A 103 1.82 -11.69 -11.74
N SER A 104 2.89 -10.94 -11.46
CA SER A 104 3.72 -11.06 -10.26
C SER A 104 3.87 -9.68 -9.64
N SER A 105 3.45 -9.52 -8.38
CA SER A 105 3.55 -8.23 -7.69
C SER A 105 4.50 -8.29 -6.50
N SER A 106 5.24 -7.20 -6.33
CA SER A 106 6.12 -6.99 -5.17
C SER A 106 5.25 -6.74 -3.94
N TRP A 107 5.45 -7.50 -2.86
CA TRP A 107 4.65 -7.37 -1.63
C TRP A 107 5.00 -6.12 -0.81
N TRP A 108 6.09 -5.45 -1.16
CA TRP A 108 6.59 -4.27 -0.46
C TRP A 108 5.56 -3.13 -0.29
N PRO A 109 4.75 -2.70 -1.28
CA PRO A 109 3.81 -1.58 -1.15
C PRO A 109 2.69 -1.83 -0.15
N LEU A 110 2.32 -3.09 0.07
CA LEU A 110 1.22 -3.46 0.97
C LEU A 110 1.52 -3.09 2.42
N ILE A 111 2.78 -3.22 2.84
CA ILE A 111 3.19 -2.93 4.22
C ILE A 111 3.02 -1.44 4.56
N PRO A 112 3.66 -0.47 3.87
CA PRO A 112 3.47 0.94 4.14
C PRO A 112 2.04 1.37 3.81
N GLY A 113 1.40 0.81 2.77
CA GLY A 113 0.01 1.12 2.44
C GLY A 113 -0.97 0.77 3.56
N LEU A 114 -0.84 -0.43 4.12
CA LEU A 114 -1.65 -0.87 5.25
C LEU A 114 -1.38 -0.04 6.51
N ILE A 115 -0.10 0.24 6.81
CA ILE A 115 0.27 1.08 7.95
C ILE A 115 -0.39 2.46 7.82
N LEU A 116 -0.29 3.09 6.64
CA LEU A 116 -0.86 4.41 6.39
C LEU A 116 -2.39 4.42 6.46
N ILE A 117 -3.05 3.35 6.01
CA ILE A 117 -4.50 3.21 6.15
C ILE A 117 -4.88 3.13 7.64
N VAL A 118 -4.16 2.31 8.42
CA VAL A 118 -4.42 2.16 9.86
C VAL A 118 -4.16 3.48 10.60
N THR A 119 -3.07 4.18 10.30
CA THR A 119 -2.75 5.46 10.94
C THR A 119 -3.71 6.56 10.49
N GLY A 120 -4.09 6.62 9.22
CA GLY A 120 -5.08 7.59 8.74
C GLY A 120 -6.46 7.39 9.38
N LEU A 121 -6.90 6.14 9.55
CA LEU A 121 -8.14 5.82 10.29
C LEU A 121 -8.03 6.23 11.76
N SER A 122 -6.85 6.07 12.36
CA SER A 122 -6.62 6.43 13.75
C SER A 122 -6.64 7.95 14.00
N GLU A 123 -6.24 8.75 13.00
CA GLU A 123 -6.34 10.21 13.04
C GLU A 123 -7.78 10.68 12.81
N GLY A 124 -8.55 10.00 11.97
CA GLY A 124 -9.94 10.33 11.70
C GLY A 124 -10.94 9.90 12.78
N SER A 125 -10.52 9.06 13.74
CA SER A 125 -11.40 8.58 14.81
C SER A 125 -10.64 8.33 16.12
N GLU A 126 -11.00 9.10 17.16
CA GLU A 126 -10.35 9.00 18.48
C GLU A 126 -10.46 7.59 19.10
N ASP A 127 -11.59 6.91 18.88
CA ASP A 127 -11.82 5.55 19.38
C ASP A 127 -10.85 4.54 18.75
N PHE A 128 -10.59 4.67 17.45
CA PHE A 128 -9.66 3.80 16.74
C PHE A 128 -8.20 4.12 17.12
N GLY A 129 -7.87 5.39 17.31
CA GLY A 129 -6.57 5.81 17.85
C GLY A 129 -6.26 5.23 19.23
N ARG A 130 -7.26 5.16 20.12
CA ARG A 130 -7.13 4.47 21.41
C ARG A 130 -6.90 2.97 21.24
N LEU A 131 -7.64 2.33 20.34
CA LEU A 131 -7.46 0.89 20.08
C LEU A 131 -6.07 0.56 19.54
N VAL A 132 -5.54 1.38 18.63
CA VAL A 132 -4.19 1.20 18.06
C VAL A 132 -3.11 1.43 19.12
N SER A 133 -3.25 2.47 19.95
CA SER A 133 -2.29 2.78 21.02
C SER A 133 -2.28 1.74 22.16
N VAL A 134 -3.37 1.01 22.37
CA VAL A 134 -3.43 -0.14 23.27
C VAL A 134 -3.03 -1.44 22.56
N GLY A 135 -3.22 -1.53 21.24
CA GLY A 135 -2.94 -2.72 20.45
C GLY A 135 -1.46 -2.97 20.18
N TRP A 136 -0.65 -1.93 19.97
CA TRP A 136 0.78 -2.09 19.65
C TRP A 136 1.57 -2.87 20.72
N PRO A 137 1.44 -2.64 22.04
CA PRO A 137 2.21 -3.36 23.05
C PRO A 137 1.78 -4.82 23.12
N ILE A 138 0.51 -5.13 22.87
CA ILE A 138 -0.04 -6.49 22.89
C ILE A 138 0.63 -7.35 21.81
N ILE A 139 0.83 -6.78 20.61
CA ILE A 139 1.56 -7.45 19.52
C ILE A 139 2.98 -7.80 19.97
N PHE A 140 3.71 -6.87 20.59
CA PHE A 140 5.05 -7.13 21.11
C PHE A 140 5.08 -8.18 22.21
N VAL A 141 4.12 -8.17 23.12
CA VAL A 141 3.98 -9.21 24.17
C VAL A 141 3.74 -10.58 23.53
N PHE A 142 2.85 -10.67 22.54
CA PHE A 142 2.55 -11.91 21.85
C PHE A 142 3.76 -12.46 21.08
N PHE A 143 4.48 -11.61 20.33
CA PHE A 143 5.71 -12.00 19.66
C PHE A 143 6.81 -12.42 20.65
N GLY A 144 6.92 -11.73 21.79
CA GLY A 144 7.84 -12.10 22.87
C GLY A 144 7.53 -13.48 23.44
N LEU A 145 6.26 -13.77 23.72
CA LEU A 145 5.81 -15.09 24.18
C LEU A 145 6.06 -16.19 23.15
N LEU A 146 5.83 -15.93 21.86
CA LEU A 146 6.14 -16.87 20.78
C LEU A 146 7.63 -17.18 20.69
N LEU A 147 8.49 -16.17 20.81
CA LEU A 147 9.95 -16.32 20.83
C LEU A 147 10.40 -17.16 22.04
N LEU A 148 9.85 -16.88 23.22
CA LEU A 148 10.10 -17.67 24.43
C LEU A 148 9.64 -19.12 24.25
N ALA A 149 8.41 -19.36 23.79
CA ALA A 149 7.91 -20.71 23.54
C ALA A 149 8.76 -21.47 22.51
N GLY A 150 9.24 -20.81 21.46
CA GLY A 150 10.18 -21.39 20.49
C GLY A 150 11.55 -21.71 21.08
N ALA A 151 12.09 -20.83 21.93
CA ALA A 151 13.37 -21.02 22.59
C ALA A 151 13.35 -22.17 23.62
N PHE A 152 12.24 -22.31 24.36
CA PHE A 152 12.07 -23.37 25.36
C PHE A 152 11.55 -24.70 24.77
N GLY A 153 11.01 -24.70 23.54
CA GLY A 153 10.22 -25.81 23.01
C GLY A 153 10.79 -26.62 21.84
N LEU A 154 11.89 -26.23 21.18
CA LEU A 154 12.33 -26.90 19.94
C LEU A 154 13.83 -27.27 19.82
N THR A 155 14.67 -26.93 20.79
CA THR A 155 16.10 -27.33 20.81
C THR A 155 16.36 -28.44 21.83
N GLY A 156 15.48 -29.44 21.88
CA GLY A 156 15.47 -30.46 22.93
C GLY A 156 15.39 -31.90 22.44
N ARG A 157 15.63 -32.20 21.15
CA ARG A 157 15.55 -33.58 20.67
C ARG A 157 16.32 -33.79 19.36
N LYS A 158 17.58 -34.22 19.49
CA LYS A 158 18.33 -35.13 18.58
C LYS A 158 19.82 -34.91 18.79
N LYS A 159 20.47 -35.75 19.63
CA LYS A 159 21.82 -36.34 19.39
C LYS A 159 22.29 -37.16 20.60
N GLN A 160 21.57 -38.19 21.02
CA GLN A 160 22.09 -39.21 21.97
C GLN A 160 21.67 -40.65 21.66
N GLU A 161 21.23 -40.95 20.43
CA GLU A 161 20.91 -42.35 20.02
C GLU A 161 22.02 -43.01 19.17
N GLY A 162 23.17 -42.36 18.99
CA GLY A 162 24.24 -42.86 18.10
C GLY A 162 25.50 -43.42 18.77
N ALA A 163 25.53 -43.54 20.10
CA ALA A 163 26.74 -43.96 20.83
C ALA A 163 26.64 -45.34 21.51
N LEU A 164 25.54 -46.08 21.28
CA LEU A 164 25.31 -47.38 21.91
C LEU A 164 25.37 -48.57 20.93
N GLU A 165 25.66 -48.36 19.63
CA GLU A 165 25.64 -49.44 18.62
C GLU A 165 26.87 -49.49 17.70
N ALA A 166 27.93 -48.71 17.94
CA ALA A 166 29.14 -48.80 17.13
C ALA A 166 30.38 -48.93 18.02
N GLU A 167 31.10 -50.04 17.83
CA GLU A 167 32.43 -50.38 18.36
C GLU A 167 32.47 -51.10 19.71
N GLU A 168 31.75 -52.22 19.78
CA GLU A 168 32.35 -53.46 20.30
C GLU A 168 32.63 -54.37 19.09
N PRO A 169 33.90 -54.55 18.72
CA PRO A 169 34.38 -55.91 18.51
C PRO A 169 35.79 -56.11 19.10
N GLU A 170 35.93 -57.06 20.01
CA GLU A 170 36.83 -58.24 19.94
C GLU A 170 36.71 -59.10 21.21
#